data_AF-A0A554K042-F1
#
_entry.id   AF-A0A554K042-F1
#
_cell.length_a   1.000
_cell.length_b   1.000
_cell.length_c   1.000
_cell.angle_alpha   90.00
_cell.angle_beta   90.00
_cell.angle_gamma   90.00
#
_symmetry.space_group_name_H-M   'P 1'
#
loop_
_entity.id
_entity.type
_entity.pdbx_description
1 polymer ?
#
loop_
_entity_poly.entity_id
_entity_poly.type
_entity_poly.pdbx_seq_one_letter_code
_entity_poly.pdbx_strand_id
1 'polypeptide(L)'
;FTKLIICGHCGSGITADEKYKKLKDGTVSKYIYYGCCRSRDLYCKGGYMREEELIAQLIRLLDKLDVNEFIISHKFREEVTRFQKFHRMVFGSAGPKTNQPDIDTKTYAKYLLKEGSMTEKRELLSCIKSRLIIKNKILQLQN
;
A
#
# COMPACT_ATOMS: atom_id res chain seq x y z
N PHE A 1 0.55 1.16 6.45
CA PHE A 1 -0.60 2.06 6.66
C PHE A 1 -0.60 2.72 8.04
N THR A 2 -0.13 2.04 9.09
CA THR A 2 0.08 2.62 10.42
C THR A 2 0.91 3.90 10.34
N LYS A 3 0.44 4.98 11.01
CA LYS A 3 1.00 6.35 11.06
C LYS A 3 0.67 7.30 9.91
N LEU A 4 0.15 6.83 8.78
CA LEU A 4 -0.27 7.71 7.67
C LEU A 4 -1.77 8.00 7.68
N ILE A 5 -2.54 7.10 8.27
CA ILE A 5 -3.99 7.18 8.32
C ILE A 5 -4.44 7.44 9.76
N ILE A 6 -5.33 8.41 9.91
CA ILE A 6 -5.97 8.75 11.19
C ILE A 6 -7.46 8.44 11.16
N CYS A 7 -8.03 8.20 12.33
CA CYS A 7 -9.46 8.02 12.51
C CYS A 7 -10.15 9.38 12.40
N GLY A 8 -11.10 9.52 11.47
CA GLY A 8 -11.89 10.75 11.29
C GLY A 8 -12.95 11.00 12.37
N HIS A 9 -13.08 10.12 13.38
CA HIS A 9 -13.97 10.32 14.53
C HIS A 9 -13.24 10.92 15.73
N CYS A 10 -12.08 10.39 16.11
CA CYS A 10 -11.35 10.83 17.31
C CYS A 10 -9.91 11.27 17.07
N GLY A 11 -9.43 11.24 15.82
CA GLY A 11 -8.05 11.60 15.46
C GLY A 11 -6.96 10.63 15.93
N SER A 12 -7.34 9.47 16.48
CA SER A 12 -6.39 8.40 16.83
C SER A 12 -5.76 7.79 15.57
N GLY A 13 -4.61 7.14 15.70
CA GLY A 13 -4.01 6.40 14.59
C GLY A 13 -4.84 5.18 14.17
N ILE A 14 -4.66 4.74 12.93
CA ILE A 14 -5.18 3.46 12.45
C ILE A 14 -4.09 2.39 12.59
N THR A 15 -4.44 1.22 13.13
CA THR A 15 -3.56 0.05 13.29
C THR A 15 -4.10 -1.18 12.59
N ALA A 16 -3.20 -2.10 12.25
CA ALA A 16 -3.52 -3.42 11.73
C ALA A 16 -3.79 -4.41 12.87
N ASP A 17 -4.74 -5.32 12.65
CA ASP A 17 -5.06 -6.49 13.48
C ASP A 17 -5.10 -7.73 12.57
N GLU A 18 -4.36 -8.77 12.92
CA GLU A 18 -4.26 -9.99 12.13
C GLU A 18 -5.13 -11.09 12.75
N LYS A 19 -6.03 -11.66 11.96
CA LYS A 19 -6.91 -12.74 12.38
C LYS A 19 -6.64 -13.99 11.57
N TYR A 20 -6.42 -15.09 12.28
CA TYR A 20 -6.16 -16.40 11.71
C TYR A 20 -7.37 -17.28 11.91
N LYS A 21 -7.88 -17.87 10.83
CA LYS A 21 -9.03 -18.80 10.85
C LYS A 21 -8.58 -20.16 10.34
N LYS A 22 -8.70 -21.17 11.19
CA LYS A 22 -8.52 -22.58 10.78
C LYS A 22 -9.74 -23.01 9.98
N LEU A 23 -9.51 -23.60 8.80
CA LEU A 23 -10.53 -24.14 7.92
C LEU A 23 -10.76 -25.62 8.20
N LYS A 24 -11.88 -26.16 7.68
CA LYS A 24 -12.28 -27.56 7.88
C LYS A 24 -11.29 -28.56 7.24
N ASP A 25 -10.56 -28.13 6.22
CA ASP A 25 -9.54 -28.90 5.51
C ASP A 25 -8.16 -28.88 6.22
N GLY A 26 -8.05 -28.21 7.37
CA GLY A 26 -6.81 -28.08 8.14
C GLY A 26 -5.91 -26.92 7.72
N THR A 27 -6.25 -26.19 6.66
CA THR A 27 -5.51 -24.98 6.24
C THR A 27 -5.83 -23.77 7.12
N VAL A 28 -4.98 -22.74 7.10
CA VAL A 28 -5.17 -21.49 7.87
C VAL A 28 -5.34 -20.32 6.92
N SER A 29 -6.47 -19.63 7.00
CA SER A 29 -6.69 -18.36 6.32
C SER A 29 -6.26 -17.19 7.22
N LYS A 30 -5.46 -16.27 6.68
CA LYS A 30 -5.07 -15.02 7.33
C LYS A 30 -5.93 -13.87 6.81
N TYR A 31 -6.41 -13.02 7.71
CA TYR A 31 -7.15 -11.79 7.41
C TYR A 31 -6.53 -10.62 8.15
N ILE A 32 -6.32 -9.50 7.46
CA ILE A 32 -5.77 -8.28 8.05
C ILE A 32 -6.88 -7.22 8.11
N TYR A 33 -7.09 -6.63 9.28
CA TYR A 33 -8.07 -5.59 9.52
C TYR A 33 -7.38 -4.31 9.96
N TYR A 34 -7.76 -3.18 9.39
CA TYR A 34 -7.31 -1.86 9.82
C TYR A 34 -8.43 -1.15 10.59
N GLY A 35 -8.11 -0.64 11.78
CA GLY A 35 -9.09 0.05 12.63
C GLY A 35 -8.46 1.08 13.56
N CYS A 36 -9.32 1.88 14.19
CA CYS A 36 -8.91 2.89 15.17
C CYS A 36 -8.23 2.24 16.39
N CYS A 37 -7.06 2.74 16.77
CA CYS A 37 -6.37 2.27 17.98
C CYS A 37 -7.00 2.79 19.29
N ARG A 38 -7.97 3.72 19.20
CA ARG A 38 -8.70 4.30 20.34
C ARG A 38 -7.80 4.97 21.38
N SER A 39 -6.61 5.41 20.99
CA SER A 39 -5.65 6.04 21.91
C SER A 39 -6.08 7.41 22.42
N ARG A 40 -6.90 8.14 21.65
CA ARG A 40 -7.47 9.45 22.05
C ARG A 40 -8.89 9.36 22.60
N ASP A 41 -9.62 8.31 22.24
CA ASP A 41 -11.00 8.06 22.68
C ASP A 41 -11.27 6.55 22.74
N LEU A 42 -11.39 6.04 23.96
CA LEU A 42 -11.63 4.63 24.28
C LEU A 42 -13.01 4.14 23.79
N TYR A 43 -13.98 5.03 23.62
CA TYR A 43 -15.33 4.72 23.17
C TYR A 43 -15.56 5.01 21.69
N CYS A 44 -14.47 5.29 20.95
CA CYS A 44 -14.56 5.64 19.55
C CYS A 44 -15.22 4.53 18.73
N LYS A 45 -16.24 4.94 17.97
CA LYS A 45 -16.99 4.10 17.02
C LYS A 45 -16.27 3.90 15.69
N GLY A 46 -14.99 4.28 15.61
CA GLY A 46 -14.09 3.98 14.51
C GLY A 46 -13.91 2.47 14.41
N GLY A 47 -14.71 1.84 13.54
CA GLY A 47 -14.71 0.39 13.33
C GLY A 47 -13.47 -0.11 12.60
N TYR A 48 -13.56 -1.35 12.15
CA TYR A 48 -12.51 -2.04 11.40
C TYR A 48 -12.93 -2.23 9.94
N MET A 49 -11.96 -2.20 9.04
CA MET A 49 -12.09 -2.43 7.61
C MET A 49 -11.05 -3.47 7.18
N ARG A 50 -11.35 -4.33 6.21
CA ARG A 50 -10.35 -5.30 5.72
C ARG A 50 -9.27 -4.61 4.89
N GLU A 51 -8.07 -5.19 4.88
CA GLU A 51 -6.96 -4.68 4.08
C GLU A 51 -7.30 -4.57 2.59
N GLU A 52 -8.01 -5.56 2.04
CA GLU A 52 -8.36 -5.54 0.61
C GLU A 52 -9.28 -4.36 0.27
N GLU A 53 -10.21 -4.04 1.16
CA GLU A 53 -11.11 -2.90 1.03
C GLU A 53 -10.35 -1.57 1.16
N LEU A 54 -9.42 -1.49 2.12
CA LEU A 54 -8.55 -0.32 2.29
C LEU A 54 -7.69 -0.08 1.06
N ILE A 55 -7.05 -1.12 0.52
CA ILE A 55 -6.21 -1.04 -0.68
C ILE A 55 -7.04 -0.60 -1.89
N ALA A 56 -8.23 -1.17 -2.07
CA ALA A 56 -9.12 -0.78 -3.17
C ALA A 56 -9.54 0.70 -3.09
N GLN A 57 -9.80 1.21 -1.89
CA GLN A 57 -10.09 2.64 -1.68
C GLN A 57 -8.85 3.51 -1.94
N LEU A 58 -7.67 3.08 -1.49
CA LEU A 58 -6.44 3.83 -1.70
C LEU A 58 -6.08 3.91 -3.19
N ILE A 59 -6.24 2.84 -3.95
CA ILE A 59 -6.02 2.82 -5.41
C ILE A 59 -6.91 3.83 -6.12
N ARG A 60 -8.19 3.96 -5.69
CA ARG A 60 -9.12 4.96 -6.24
C ARG A 60 -8.74 6.39 -5.89
N LEU A 61 -8.09 6.60 -4.74
CA LEU A 61 -7.60 7.91 -4.33
C LEU A 61 -6.25 8.25 -4.95
N LEU A 62 -5.45 7.27 -5.34
CA LEU A 62 -4.08 7.46 -5.83
C LEU A 62 -3.99 8.48 -6.97
N ASP A 63 -4.99 8.53 -7.84
CA ASP A 63 -5.04 9.49 -8.96
C ASP A 63 -5.18 10.95 -8.48
N LYS A 64 -5.65 11.16 -7.23
CA LYS A 64 -5.85 12.46 -6.56
C LYS A 64 -4.79 12.76 -5.49
N LEU A 65 -3.89 11.81 -5.18
CA LEU A 65 -2.86 12.01 -4.16
C LEU A 65 -1.69 12.80 -4.72
N ASP A 66 -1.13 13.69 -3.90
CA ASP A 66 0.18 14.27 -4.16
C ASP A 66 1.24 13.25 -3.70
N VAL A 67 1.92 12.65 -4.68
CA VAL A 67 2.90 11.60 -4.48
C VAL A 67 4.26 12.05 -5.01
N ASN A 68 5.33 11.67 -4.32
CA ASN A 68 6.67 11.93 -4.81
C ASN A 68 7.02 11.00 -6.00
N GLU A 69 6.66 11.43 -7.21
CA GLU A 69 6.88 10.69 -8.46
C GLU A 69 8.36 10.39 -8.72
N PHE A 70 9.27 11.24 -8.24
CA PHE A 70 10.71 11.01 -8.37
C PHE A 70 11.16 9.76 -7.62
N ILE A 71 10.67 9.55 -6.39
CA ILE A 71 11.03 8.35 -5.60
C ILE A 71 10.49 7.08 -6.26
N ILE A 72 9.24 7.13 -6.73
CA ILE A 72 8.58 5.98 -7.39
C ILE A 72 9.29 5.61 -8.68
N SER A 73 9.60 6.59 -9.53
CA SER A 73 10.31 6.36 -10.79
C SER A 73 11.74 5.86 -10.56
N HIS A 74 12.45 6.38 -9.55
CA HIS A 74 13.77 5.89 -9.18
C HIS A 74 13.73 4.39 -8.80
N LYS A 75 12.79 4.00 -7.94
CA LYS A 75 12.59 2.61 -7.52
C LYS A 75 12.26 1.69 -8.68
N PHE A 76 11.37 2.10 -9.57
CA PHE A 76 11.05 1.34 -10.77
C PHE A 76 12.30 1.09 -11.62
N ARG A 77 13.14 2.12 -11.82
CA ARG A 77 14.40 1.99 -12.57
C ARG A 77 15.37 1.03 -11.90
N GLU A 78 15.48 1.05 -10.57
CA GLU A 78 16.30 0.10 -9.81
C GLU A 78 15.83 -1.35 -10.01
N GLU A 79 14.52 -1.58 -10.00
CA GLU A 79 13.93 -2.91 -10.17
C GLU A 79 14.14 -3.45 -11.59
N VAL A 80 13.92 -2.62 -12.62
CA VAL A 80 14.24 -2.95 -14.02
C VAL A 80 15.74 -3.25 -14.18
N THR A 81 16.60 -2.45 -13.57
CA THR A 81 18.06 -2.67 -13.61
C THR A 81 18.44 -3.99 -12.95
N ARG A 82 17.83 -4.31 -11.80
CA ARG A 82 18.04 -5.57 -11.09
C ARG A 82 17.58 -6.77 -11.92
N PHE A 83 16.41 -6.66 -12.56
CA PHE A 83 15.88 -7.69 -13.44
C PHE A 83 16.79 -7.93 -14.66
N GLN A 84 17.25 -6.87 -15.32
CA GLN A 84 18.17 -6.98 -16.46
C GLN A 84 19.50 -7.64 -16.07
N LYS A 85 20.06 -7.26 -14.91
CA LYS A 85 21.27 -7.89 -14.37
C LYS A 85 21.06 -9.37 -14.10
N PHE A 86 19.97 -9.74 -13.44
CA PHE A 86 19.60 -11.13 -13.18
C PHE A 86 19.44 -11.92 -14.47
N HIS A 87 18.68 -11.39 -15.43
CA HIS A 87 18.41 -12.05 -16.70
C HIS A 87 19.71 -12.33 -17.49
N ARG A 88 20.60 -11.34 -17.55
CA ARG A 88 21.90 -11.48 -18.22
C ARG A 88 22.79 -12.53 -17.54
N MET A 89 22.83 -12.55 -16.21
CA MET A 89 23.69 -13.47 -15.46
C MET A 89 23.18 -14.90 -15.47
N VAL A 90 21.87 -15.11 -15.39
CA VAL A 90 21.27 -16.45 -15.28
C VAL A 90 20.97 -17.06 -16.64
N PHE A 91 20.46 -16.28 -17.59
CA PHE A 91 20.00 -16.77 -18.90
C PHE A 91 20.95 -16.44 -20.06
N GLY A 92 22.09 -15.78 -19.79
CA GLY A 92 23.15 -15.52 -20.78
C GLY A 92 22.76 -14.61 -21.95
N SER A 93 21.53 -14.11 -22.00
CA SER A 93 21.00 -13.25 -23.04
C SER A 93 20.95 -11.82 -22.54
N ALA A 94 21.41 -10.88 -23.38
CA ALA A 94 21.10 -9.48 -23.17
C ALA A 94 19.57 -9.36 -23.21
N GLY A 95 18.95 -9.16 -22.04
CA GLY A 95 17.52 -8.91 -21.96
C GLY A 95 17.12 -7.78 -22.92
N PRO A 96 15.83 -7.66 -23.28
CA PRO A 96 15.38 -6.67 -24.24
C PRO A 96 15.97 -5.29 -23.92
N LYS A 97 16.61 -4.66 -24.90
CA LYS A 97 17.15 -3.30 -24.79
C LYS A 97 15.97 -2.36 -24.54
N THR A 98 15.67 -2.08 -23.29
CA THR A 98 14.65 -1.10 -22.95
C THR A 98 15.26 0.28 -23.14
N ASN A 99 14.99 0.91 -24.28
CA ASN A 99 14.98 2.39 -24.31
C ASN A 99 14.07 2.80 -23.16
N GLN A 100 14.58 3.58 -22.21
CA GLN A 100 13.91 3.90 -20.94
C GLN A 100 12.40 4.06 -21.18
N PRO A 101 11.57 3.07 -20.80
CA PRO A 101 10.15 3.16 -21.08
C PRO A 101 9.63 4.35 -20.31
N ASP A 102 8.80 5.16 -20.94
CA ASP A 102 8.11 6.26 -20.28
C ASP A 102 7.36 5.66 -19.08
N ILE A 103 7.77 6.03 -17.87
CA ILE A 103 7.33 5.33 -16.65
C ILE A 103 5.98 5.89 -16.26
N ASP A 104 4.92 5.09 -16.44
CA ASP A 104 3.66 5.37 -15.78
C ASP A 104 3.78 5.06 -14.28
N THR A 105 4.24 6.06 -13.53
CA THR A 105 4.44 6.01 -12.07
C THR A 105 3.17 5.63 -11.33
N LYS A 106 1.99 6.04 -11.84
CA LYS A 106 0.69 5.70 -11.24
C LYS A 106 0.37 4.22 -11.46
N THR A 107 0.61 3.69 -12.64
CA THR A 107 0.43 2.25 -12.90
C THR A 107 1.36 1.41 -12.04
N TYR A 108 2.62 1.80 -11.91
CA TYR A 108 3.55 1.09 -11.02
C TYR A 108 3.14 1.18 -9.54
N ALA A 109 2.68 2.34 -9.06
CA ALA A 109 2.14 2.48 -7.72
C ALA A 109 0.89 1.61 -7.49
N LYS A 110 -0.01 1.52 -8.48
CA LYS A 110 -1.18 0.62 -8.43
C LYS A 110 -0.76 -0.85 -8.35
N TYR A 111 0.28 -1.24 -9.09
CA TYR A 111 0.86 -2.59 -9.02
C TYR A 111 1.41 -2.89 -7.62
N LEU A 112 2.25 -2.01 -7.06
CA LEU A 112 2.83 -2.19 -5.72
C LEU A 112 1.75 -2.31 -4.63
N LEU A 113 0.67 -1.53 -4.71
CA LEU A 113 -0.43 -1.64 -3.74
C LEU A 113 -1.15 -2.99 -3.80
N LYS A 114 -1.28 -3.60 -4.99
CA LYS A 114 -1.93 -4.89 -5.18
C LYS A 114 -1.01 -6.04 -4.83
N GLU A 115 0.11 -6.15 -5.55
CA GLU A 115 0.98 -7.34 -5.59
C GLU A 115 2.27 -7.17 -4.77
N GLY A 116 2.62 -5.95 -4.40
CA GLY A 116 3.84 -5.70 -3.64
C GLY A 116 3.84 -6.37 -2.26
N SER A 117 5.03 -6.66 -1.75
CA SER A 117 5.24 -7.09 -0.38
C SER A 117 4.77 -6.01 0.62
N MET A 118 4.58 -6.40 1.88
CA MET A 118 4.23 -5.43 2.93
C MET A 118 5.24 -4.30 3.09
N THR A 119 6.52 -4.58 2.82
CA THR A 119 7.59 -3.59 2.87
C THR A 119 7.46 -2.59 1.73
N GLU A 120 7.23 -3.06 0.50
CA GLU A 120 7.05 -2.20 -0.67
C GLU A 120 5.78 -1.35 -0.55
N LYS A 121 4.68 -1.92 -0.06
CA LYS A 121 3.46 -1.15 0.24
C LYS A 121 3.75 -0.05 1.26
N ARG A 122 4.50 -0.33 2.32
CA ARG A 122 4.88 0.68 3.33
C ARG A 122 5.77 1.77 2.76
N GLU A 123 6.72 1.42 1.89
CA GLU A 123 7.62 2.37 1.24
C GLU A 123 6.88 3.26 0.23
N LEU A 124 5.97 2.69 -0.57
CA LEU A 124 5.12 3.50 -1.44
C LEU A 124 4.27 4.48 -0.63
N LEU A 125 3.69 4.01 0.48
CA LEU A 125 2.89 4.83 1.36
C LEU A 125 3.68 5.98 2.01
N SER A 126 4.97 5.81 2.29
CA SER A 126 5.80 6.90 2.82
C SER A 126 6.10 8.00 1.79
N CYS A 127 5.87 7.73 0.50
CA CYS A 127 6.01 8.72 -0.58
C CYS A 127 4.76 9.62 -0.71
N ILE A 128 3.66 9.29 -0.04
CA ILE A 128 2.43 10.07 -0.04
C ILE A 128 2.57 11.22 0.95
N LYS A 129 2.52 12.45 0.46
CA LYS A 129 2.60 13.66 1.31
C LYS A 129 1.27 14.00 1.97
N SER A 130 0.17 13.63 1.32
CA SER A 130 -1.18 13.91 1.78
C SER A 130 -1.53 13.13 3.04
N ARG A 131 -2.19 13.80 4.00
CA ARG A 131 -2.73 13.11 5.18
C ARG A 131 -4.03 12.41 4.81
N LEU A 132 -4.22 11.19 5.31
CA LEU A 132 -5.39 10.37 5.01
C LEU A 132 -6.23 10.16 6.27
N ILE A 133 -7.55 10.22 6.11
CA ILE A 133 -8.50 9.93 7.20
C ILE A 133 -9.40 8.75 6.82
N ILE A 134 -9.76 7.93 7.81
CA ILE A 134 -10.85 6.94 7.66
C ILE A 134 -12.02 7.36 8.55
N LYS A 135 -13.18 7.57 7.94
CA LYS A 135 -14.45 7.83 8.63
C LYS A 135 -15.52 6.92 8.05
N ASN A 136 -16.23 6.19 8.92
CA ASN A 136 -17.30 5.25 8.52
C ASN A 136 -16.86 4.23 7.44
N LYS A 137 -15.65 3.67 7.59
CA LYS A 137 -15.01 2.76 6.62
C LYS A 137 -14.74 3.38 5.23
N ILE A 138 -14.79 4.70 5.11
CA ILE A 138 -14.44 5.42 3.88
C ILE A 138 -13.11 6.14 4.11
N LEU A 139 -12.14 5.86 3.25
CA LEU A 139 -10.85 6.54 3.16
C LEU A 139 -11.03 7.85 2.38
N GLN A 140 -10.50 8.94 2.93
CA GLN A 140 -10.61 10.28 2.36
C GLN A 140 -9.30 11.06 2.57
N LEU A 141 -9.08 12.08 1.75
CA LEU A 141 -8.03 13.07 1.97
C LEU A 141 -8.40 13.97 3.16
N GLN A 142 -7.42 14.25 4.01
CA GLN A 142 -7.56 15.30 5.02
C GLN A 142 -7.35 16.65 4.33
N ASN A 143 -8.42 17.45 4.24
CA ASN A 143 -8.32 18.87 3.82
C ASN A 143 -7.48 19.67 4.83
#